data_AF-A0AAD8TLD2-F1
#
_entry.id   AF-A0AAD8TLD2-F1
#
_cell.length_a   1.000
_cell.length_b   1.000
_cell.length_c   1.000
_cell.angle_alpha   90.00
_cell.angle_beta   90.00
_cell.angle_gamma   90.00
#
_symmetry.space_group_name_H-M   'P 1'
#
loop_
_entity.id
_entity.type
_entity.pdbx_description
1 polymer ?
#
loop_
_entity_poly.entity_id
_entity_poly.type
_entity_poly.pdbx_seq_one_letter_code
_entity_poly.pdbx_strand_id
1 'polypeptide(L)'
;MTAGSFVAWRGSSINKEVHGGVRAAWFMYVVTVLMNTVIVPNMLNLVTYFHGTMHMGVSGSATTVTNLVGATCGFALIGAFLSDSYIMRSTTIILFGPLMFLGYGLLALQAHLPSLHPAPCNVEAELSNCKEVHGWNATLLYASLYINAFGDGFVRSCMPSLGADQFDHRDPIESRQKSSFFNWYTFGISLGGFIGLIFIVWLENYKGWDIGLGVCAILILFGLFIVAAGLPFYRNQVPEGSPLTRILQVLVVACKNRNLELPEKLEEAHESITETGTRTQSVEVLSETKCLKFLDKACIDRGKDGDWAVCTVTKVEETKIVLCMLPIFFSSMIAYVSNTIVFIFTVQQGGMTNTSLGKVHVSPATLFIIPTTFQMIMLPVYDRFIVPFLRKRTGYIGGITHLQRIAIGFASMILASVIAAVVEKKRKEAVVQMSLFWLTPQFFLLGVSDVTSFTGLLEFFNSEAPRGMKSIATALFWCEIGLASLMATFLVDVVNRVTRHGHQGGWLQGTSLNNSHLDLFYWVVAVVGLLGFLNYLYWAKKYVYQHNPRMAEQSVDHDLP
;
A
#
# COMPACT_ATOMS: atom_id res chain seq x y z
N MET A 1 -12.97 -31.06 0.06
CA MET A 1 -11.70 -30.35 0.25
C MET A 1 -11.85 -29.54 1.53
N THR A 2 -10.96 -29.70 2.50
CA THR A 2 -11.05 -29.02 3.81
C THR A 2 -10.84 -27.52 3.63
N ALA A 3 -11.62 -26.70 4.33
CA ALA A 3 -11.40 -25.25 4.41
C ALA A 3 -9.95 -24.96 4.83
N GLY A 4 -9.32 -23.94 4.25
CA GLY A 4 -7.92 -23.58 4.48
C GLY A 4 -6.89 -24.42 3.70
N SER A 5 -7.29 -25.27 2.75
CA SER A 5 -6.34 -26.06 1.96
C SER A 5 -5.66 -25.24 0.86
N PHE A 6 -4.34 -25.37 0.73
CA PHE A 6 -3.61 -24.89 -0.43
C PHE A 6 -3.64 -25.95 -1.55
N VAL A 7 -3.67 -25.51 -2.80
CA VAL A 7 -3.62 -26.37 -4.00
C VAL A 7 -2.53 -25.89 -4.96
N ALA A 8 -2.02 -26.82 -5.76
CA ALA A 8 -1.21 -26.47 -6.93
C ALA A 8 -2.08 -25.85 -8.02
N TRP A 9 -1.48 -25.18 -9.00
CA TRP A 9 -2.19 -24.48 -10.08
C TRP A 9 -3.23 -25.33 -10.83
N ARG A 10 -2.99 -26.64 -11.02
CA ARG A 10 -3.92 -27.57 -11.68
C ARG A 10 -4.96 -28.19 -10.75
N GLY A 11 -5.10 -27.67 -9.53
CA GLY A 11 -5.98 -28.25 -8.49
C GLY A 11 -5.45 -29.56 -7.89
N SER A 12 -4.20 -29.95 -8.19
CA SER A 12 -3.56 -31.11 -7.60
C SER A 12 -3.08 -30.83 -6.17
N SER A 13 -2.82 -31.90 -5.41
CA SER A 13 -2.24 -31.80 -4.07
C SER A 13 -0.85 -31.16 -4.10
N ILE A 14 -0.48 -30.53 -2.99
CA ILE A 14 0.80 -29.85 -2.85
C ILE A 14 1.89 -30.85 -2.49
N ASN A 15 2.98 -30.82 -3.26
CA ASN A 15 4.27 -31.37 -2.87
C ASN A 15 5.16 -30.25 -2.32
N LYS A 16 5.56 -30.33 -1.03
CA LYS A 16 6.39 -29.32 -0.36
C LYS A 16 7.79 -29.15 -0.99
N GLU A 17 8.32 -30.16 -1.65
CA GLU A 17 9.63 -30.09 -2.32
C GLU A 17 9.58 -29.28 -3.63
N VAL A 18 8.41 -29.21 -4.25
CA VAL A 18 8.21 -28.57 -5.56
C VAL A 18 7.53 -27.21 -5.42
N HIS A 19 6.56 -27.10 -4.52
CA HIS A 19 5.68 -25.94 -4.42
C HIS A 19 6.01 -25.07 -3.20
N GLY A 20 6.01 -23.76 -3.41
CA GLY A 20 6.25 -22.74 -2.39
C GLY A 20 7.72 -22.52 -2.07
N GLY A 21 7.94 -21.96 -0.89
CA GLY A 21 9.26 -21.58 -0.39
C GLY A 21 9.94 -20.49 -1.22
N VAL A 22 11.25 -20.35 -0.99
CA VAL A 22 12.08 -19.29 -1.59
C VAL A 22 12.14 -19.40 -3.12
N ARG A 23 12.08 -20.61 -3.68
CA ARG A 23 12.09 -20.82 -5.13
C ARG A 23 10.87 -20.18 -5.81
N ALA A 24 9.69 -20.37 -5.25
CA ALA A 24 8.47 -19.73 -5.73
C ALA A 24 8.51 -18.20 -5.52
N ALA A 25 9.03 -17.75 -4.36
CA ALA A 25 9.15 -16.33 -4.05
C ALA A 25 10.06 -15.55 -5.02
N TRP A 26 11.07 -16.19 -5.62
CA TRP A 26 11.95 -15.54 -6.61
C TRP A 26 11.21 -14.99 -7.83
N PHE A 27 10.22 -15.71 -8.35
CA PHE A 27 9.39 -15.21 -9.45
C PHE A 27 8.67 -13.91 -9.05
N MET A 28 8.15 -13.86 -7.82
CA MET A 28 7.46 -12.69 -7.28
C MET A 28 8.42 -11.51 -7.10
N TYR A 29 9.64 -11.72 -6.60
CA TYR A 29 10.63 -10.65 -6.49
C TYR A 29 10.98 -10.04 -7.84
N VAL A 30 11.27 -10.86 -8.85
CA VAL A 30 11.64 -10.38 -10.19
C VAL A 30 10.47 -9.62 -10.83
N VAL A 31 9.26 -10.16 -10.75
CA VAL A 31 8.05 -9.50 -11.26
C VAL A 31 7.80 -8.17 -10.55
N THR A 32 8.01 -8.13 -9.23
CA THR A 32 7.82 -6.91 -8.44
C THR A 32 8.77 -5.81 -8.91
N VAL A 33 10.06 -6.11 -9.10
CA VAL A 33 11.03 -5.15 -9.65
C VAL A 33 10.61 -4.68 -11.03
N LEU A 34 10.26 -5.63 -11.91
CA LEU A 34 9.94 -5.34 -13.30
C LEU A 34 8.67 -4.48 -13.43
N MET A 35 7.58 -4.83 -12.73
CA MET A 35 6.34 -4.06 -12.77
C MET A 35 6.50 -2.68 -12.13
N ASN A 36 7.23 -2.56 -11.02
CA ASN A 36 7.45 -1.26 -10.39
C ASN A 36 8.44 -0.37 -11.14
N THR A 37 9.28 -0.94 -12.03
CA THR A 37 10.04 -0.17 -13.03
C THR A 37 9.12 0.62 -13.96
N VAL A 38 7.89 0.18 -14.16
CA VAL A 38 6.89 0.86 -14.97
C VAL A 38 5.98 1.73 -14.11
N ILE A 39 5.37 1.16 -13.07
CA ILE A 39 4.28 1.78 -12.30
C ILE A 39 4.76 3.06 -11.59
N VAL A 40 5.87 3.00 -10.85
CA VAL A 40 6.34 4.11 -10.01
C VAL A 40 6.70 5.35 -10.85
N PRO A 41 7.56 5.28 -11.88
CA PRO A 41 7.87 6.47 -12.67
C PRO A 41 6.66 7.03 -13.41
N ASN A 42 5.79 6.18 -13.97
CA ASN A 42 4.58 6.66 -14.67
C ASN A 42 3.63 7.39 -13.71
N MET A 43 3.43 6.87 -12.50
CA MET A 43 2.61 7.54 -11.48
C MET A 43 3.13 8.96 -11.16
N LEU A 44 4.43 9.20 -11.28
CA LEU A 44 5.07 10.46 -10.93
C LEU A 44 5.27 11.38 -12.15
N ASN A 45 5.46 10.84 -13.35
CA ASN A 45 5.80 11.60 -14.54
C ASN A 45 4.61 11.85 -15.48
N LEU A 46 3.52 11.06 -15.44
CA LEU A 46 2.35 11.23 -16.32
C LEU A 46 1.69 12.62 -16.25
N VAL A 47 1.85 13.33 -15.12
CA VAL A 47 1.39 14.73 -15.01
C VAL A 47 2.02 15.62 -16.10
N THR A 48 3.27 15.37 -16.47
CA THR A 48 4.00 16.11 -17.51
C THR A 48 3.52 15.73 -18.90
N TYR A 49 3.11 14.49 -19.14
CA TYR A 49 2.44 14.08 -20.38
C TYR A 49 1.11 14.79 -20.57
N PHE A 50 0.28 14.80 -19.52
CA PHE A 50 -1.02 15.46 -19.57
C PHE A 50 -0.90 16.96 -19.82
N HIS A 51 0.07 17.60 -19.18
CA HIS A 51 0.29 19.03 -19.35
C HIS A 51 0.96 19.36 -20.69
N GLY A 52 2.07 18.71 -21.01
CA GLY A 52 2.91 19.04 -22.17
C GLY A 52 2.39 18.51 -23.50
N THR A 53 1.78 17.32 -23.53
CA THR A 53 1.31 16.68 -24.77
C THR A 53 -0.19 16.75 -24.95
N MET A 54 -0.96 16.60 -23.87
CA MET A 54 -2.43 16.67 -23.94
C MET A 54 -3.00 18.07 -23.68
N HIS A 55 -2.13 19.05 -23.41
CA HIS A 55 -2.46 20.45 -23.12
C HIS A 55 -3.50 20.63 -22.01
N MET A 56 -3.56 19.70 -21.06
CA MET A 56 -4.39 19.86 -19.88
C MET A 56 -3.81 20.96 -18.99
N GLY A 57 -4.67 21.74 -18.35
CA GLY A 57 -4.22 22.71 -17.34
C GLY A 57 -3.51 22.02 -16.17
N VAL A 58 -2.56 22.70 -15.51
CA VAL A 58 -1.76 22.13 -14.40
C VAL A 58 -2.62 21.47 -13.32
N SER A 59 -3.73 22.14 -12.93
CA SER A 59 -4.70 21.57 -11.97
C SER A 59 -5.42 20.34 -12.52
N GLY A 60 -5.78 20.35 -13.81
CA GLY A 60 -6.43 19.22 -14.48
C GLY A 60 -5.50 18.01 -14.55
N SER A 61 -4.24 18.20 -14.96
CA SER A 61 -3.22 17.14 -15.01
C SER A 61 -3.01 16.47 -13.66
N ALA A 62 -2.82 17.26 -12.59
CA ALA A 62 -2.64 16.74 -11.24
C ALA A 62 -3.89 15.99 -10.73
N THR A 63 -5.08 16.50 -11.05
CA THR A 63 -6.36 15.86 -10.69
C THR A 63 -6.52 14.52 -11.43
N THR A 64 -6.19 14.45 -12.72
CA THR A 64 -6.27 13.21 -13.50
C THR A 64 -5.35 12.13 -12.95
N VAL A 65 -4.10 12.46 -12.58
CA VAL A 65 -3.19 11.51 -11.92
C VAL A 65 -3.75 11.06 -10.57
N THR A 66 -4.29 11.97 -9.77
CA THR A 66 -4.87 11.64 -8.46
C THR A 66 -6.09 10.73 -8.60
N ASN A 67 -6.98 11.02 -9.57
CA ASN A 67 -8.13 10.19 -9.89
C ASN A 67 -7.72 8.79 -10.38
N LEU A 68 -6.65 8.70 -11.17
CA LEU A 68 -6.08 7.43 -11.61
C LEU A 68 -5.63 6.58 -10.41
N VAL A 69 -4.89 7.17 -9.47
CA VAL A 69 -4.43 6.49 -8.25
C VAL A 69 -5.62 6.04 -7.40
N GLY A 70 -6.61 6.91 -7.22
CA GLY A 70 -7.84 6.59 -6.49
C GLY A 70 -8.61 5.43 -7.14
N ALA A 71 -8.73 5.44 -8.47
CA ALA A 71 -9.36 4.36 -9.22
C ALA A 71 -8.62 3.03 -9.08
N THR A 72 -7.28 3.03 -9.18
CA THR A 72 -6.46 1.83 -8.95
C THR A 72 -6.71 1.25 -7.55
N CYS A 73 -6.79 2.10 -6.52
CA CYS A 73 -7.08 1.66 -5.16
C CYS A 73 -8.49 1.07 -5.03
N GLY A 74 -9.50 1.70 -5.66
CA GLY A 74 -10.86 1.18 -5.70
C GLY A 74 -10.95 -0.18 -6.42
N PHE A 75 -10.31 -0.32 -7.57
CA PHE A 75 -10.23 -1.59 -8.28
C PHE A 75 -9.43 -2.65 -7.51
N ALA A 76 -8.44 -2.27 -6.71
CA ALA A 76 -7.72 -3.20 -5.84
C ALA A 76 -8.65 -3.84 -4.78
N LEU A 77 -9.62 -3.11 -4.23
CA LEU A 77 -10.62 -3.69 -3.32
C LEU A 77 -11.52 -4.71 -4.04
N ILE A 78 -11.92 -4.42 -5.29
CA ILE A 78 -12.72 -5.33 -6.11
C ILE A 78 -11.91 -6.59 -6.44
N GLY A 79 -10.66 -6.43 -6.88
CA GLY A 79 -9.76 -7.55 -7.19
C GLY A 79 -9.48 -8.41 -5.96
N ALA A 80 -9.26 -7.78 -4.80
CA ALA A 80 -9.13 -8.48 -3.54
C ALA A 80 -10.37 -9.30 -3.19
N PHE A 81 -11.56 -8.69 -3.23
CA PHE A 81 -12.81 -9.37 -2.98
C PHE A 81 -13.01 -10.57 -3.90
N LEU A 82 -12.76 -10.41 -5.20
CA LEU A 82 -12.87 -11.49 -6.18
C LEU A 82 -11.90 -12.63 -5.88
N SER A 83 -10.65 -12.29 -5.52
CA SER A 83 -9.59 -13.28 -5.26
C SER A 83 -9.75 -14.05 -3.94
N ASP A 84 -10.35 -13.41 -2.93
CA ASP A 84 -10.59 -14.06 -1.64
C ASP A 84 -11.93 -14.82 -1.63
N SER A 85 -12.87 -14.46 -2.52
CA SER A 85 -14.22 -15.04 -2.54
C SER A 85 -14.42 -16.14 -3.59
N TYR A 86 -13.87 -15.99 -4.80
CA TYR A 86 -14.28 -16.80 -5.96
C TYR A 86 -13.14 -17.37 -6.80
N ILE A 87 -12.03 -16.63 -6.99
CA ILE A 87 -10.97 -16.98 -7.95
C ILE A 87 -9.62 -17.04 -7.22
N MET A 88 -8.75 -18.02 -7.54
CA MET A 88 -7.41 -18.08 -6.92
C MET A 88 -6.59 -16.82 -7.23
N ARG A 89 -5.78 -16.35 -6.28
CA ARG A 89 -4.94 -15.14 -6.39
C ARG A 89 -4.07 -15.13 -7.66
N SER A 90 -3.40 -16.24 -7.98
CA SER A 90 -2.59 -16.35 -9.19
C SER A 90 -3.42 -16.27 -10.47
N THR A 91 -4.61 -16.88 -10.50
CA THR A 91 -5.53 -16.83 -11.64
C THR A 91 -6.04 -15.42 -11.87
N THR A 92 -6.35 -14.69 -10.78
CA THR A 92 -6.73 -13.27 -10.85
C THR A 92 -5.64 -12.43 -11.51
N ILE A 93 -4.37 -12.62 -11.14
CA ILE A 93 -3.23 -11.90 -11.75
C ILE A 93 -3.12 -12.22 -13.25
N ILE A 94 -3.23 -13.49 -13.64
CA ILE A 94 -3.12 -13.90 -15.06
C ILE A 94 -4.31 -13.43 -15.90
N LEU A 95 -5.51 -13.40 -15.33
CA LEU A 95 -6.71 -12.98 -16.04
C LEU A 95 -6.76 -11.47 -16.27
N PHE A 96 -6.43 -10.68 -15.25
CA PHE A 96 -6.59 -9.23 -15.29
C PHE A 96 -5.30 -8.45 -15.56
N GLY A 97 -4.13 -9.06 -15.31
CA GLY A 97 -2.84 -8.47 -15.65
C GLY A 97 -2.68 -8.03 -17.12
N PRO A 98 -3.16 -8.78 -18.13
CA PRO A 98 -3.10 -8.36 -19.53
C PRO A 98 -3.78 -7.02 -19.83
N LEU A 99 -4.73 -6.57 -18.98
CA LEU A 99 -5.34 -5.24 -19.12
C LEU A 99 -4.33 -4.11 -18.85
N MET A 100 -3.32 -4.33 -18.01
CA MET A 100 -2.22 -3.36 -17.84
C MET A 100 -1.43 -3.18 -19.13
N PHE A 101 -1.10 -4.30 -19.80
CA PHE A 101 -0.43 -4.27 -21.10
C PHE A 101 -1.27 -3.53 -22.14
N LEU A 102 -2.58 -3.81 -22.19
CA LEU A 102 -3.51 -3.11 -23.08
C LEU A 102 -3.56 -1.61 -22.77
N GLY A 103 -3.64 -1.22 -21.50
CA GLY A 103 -3.70 0.18 -21.08
C GLY A 103 -2.46 0.96 -21.50
N TYR A 104 -1.26 0.48 -21.17
CA TYR A 104 -0.01 1.12 -21.63
C TYR A 104 0.16 1.07 -23.15
N GLY A 105 -0.26 -0.02 -23.81
CA GLY A 105 -0.21 -0.15 -25.26
C GLY A 105 -1.10 0.86 -25.98
N LEU A 106 -2.30 1.12 -25.46
CA LEU A 106 -3.20 2.15 -25.99
C LEU A 106 -2.65 3.57 -25.75
N LEU A 107 -2.06 3.83 -24.57
CA LEU A 107 -1.39 5.11 -24.30
C LEU A 107 -0.19 5.33 -25.24
N ALA A 108 0.61 4.30 -25.49
CA ALA A 108 1.74 4.36 -26.43
C ALA A 108 1.25 4.61 -27.87
N LEU A 109 0.19 3.93 -28.29
CA LEU A 109 -0.44 4.13 -29.60
C LEU A 109 -0.97 5.56 -29.76
N GLN A 110 -1.62 6.08 -28.71
CA GLN A 110 -2.13 7.45 -28.68
C GLN A 110 -1.00 8.47 -28.74
N ALA A 111 0.11 8.25 -28.04
CA ALA A 111 1.29 9.12 -28.10
C ALA A 111 1.98 9.07 -29.48
N HIS A 112 1.95 7.92 -30.15
CA HIS A 112 2.62 7.73 -31.44
C HIS A 112 1.87 8.39 -32.61
N LEU A 113 0.53 8.29 -32.64
CA LEU A 113 -0.28 8.74 -33.77
C LEU A 113 -0.68 10.23 -33.64
N PRO A 114 -0.20 11.12 -34.53
CA PRO A 114 -0.48 12.57 -34.47
C PRO A 114 -1.96 12.95 -34.48
N SER A 115 -2.84 12.12 -35.04
CA SER A 115 -4.28 12.42 -35.06
C SER A 115 -4.98 12.16 -33.72
N LEU A 116 -4.34 11.43 -32.80
CA LEU A 116 -4.91 11.03 -31.51
C LEU A 116 -4.50 11.95 -30.35
N HIS A 117 -3.69 12.97 -30.62
CA HIS A 117 -3.34 14.02 -29.68
C HIS A 117 -3.56 15.43 -30.27
N PRO A 118 -3.69 16.47 -29.43
CA PRO A 118 -3.81 17.84 -29.91
C PRO A 118 -2.62 18.27 -30.76
N ALA A 119 -2.85 19.21 -31.70
CA ALA A 119 -1.78 19.76 -32.53
C ALA A 119 -0.69 20.42 -31.65
N PRO A 120 0.61 20.22 -31.94
CA PRO A 120 1.71 20.73 -31.11
C PRO A 120 1.59 22.22 -30.83
N CYS A 121 1.68 22.60 -29.56
CA CYS A 121 1.55 23.98 -29.10
C CYS A 121 2.61 24.29 -28.05
N ASN A 122 3.06 25.55 -27.97
CA ASN A 122 4.00 25.96 -26.94
C ASN A 122 3.24 26.30 -25.64
N VAL A 123 3.10 25.28 -24.80
CA VAL A 123 2.40 25.33 -23.51
C VAL A 123 3.02 26.35 -22.54
N GLU A 124 4.33 26.60 -22.64
CA GLU A 124 5.07 27.52 -21.76
C GLU A 124 4.91 28.99 -22.18
N ALA A 125 4.71 29.25 -23.48
CA ALA A 125 4.55 30.62 -23.99
C ALA A 125 3.10 31.10 -23.90
N GLU A 126 2.11 30.31 -24.35
CA GLU A 126 0.70 30.71 -24.38
C GLU A 126 -0.27 29.51 -24.27
N LEU A 127 -0.42 28.95 -23.07
CA LEU A 127 -1.38 27.86 -22.79
C LEU A 127 -2.83 28.17 -23.26
N SER A 128 -3.25 29.45 -23.25
CA SER A 128 -4.60 29.87 -23.68
C SER A 128 -4.91 29.61 -25.15
N ASN A 129 -3.89 29.47 -25.99
CA ASN A 129 -4.03 29.19 -27.42
C ASN A 129 -3.91 27.69 -27.76
N CYS A 130 -3.53 26.86 -26.78
CA CYS A 130 -3.44 25.42 -26.96
C CYS A 130 -4.82 24.77 -26.79
N LYS A 131 -5.22 23.94 -27.76
CA LYS A 131 -6.43 23.14 -27.62
C LYS A 131 -6.15 21.93 -26.73
N GLU A 132 -6.90 21.81 -25.66
CA GLU A 132 -6.90 20.63 -24.80
C GLU A 132 -7.42 19.39 -25.57
N VAL A 133 -6.98 18.21 -25.14
CA VAL A 133 -7.52 16.93 -25.62
C VAL A 133 -9.04 16.88 -25.44
N HIS A 134 -9.78 16.58 -26.51
CA HIS A 134 -11.24 16.62 -26.51
C HIS A 134 -11.83 15.51 -27.39
N GLY A 135 -13.15 15.30 -27.25
CA GLY A 135 -13.90 14.32 -28.05
C GLY A 135 -13.36 12.90 -27.91
N TRP A 136 -13.18 12.22 -29.04
CA TRP A 136 -12.73 10.83 -29.08
C TRP A 136 -11.32 10.61 -28.51
N ASN A 137 -10.41 11.56 -28.70
CA ASN A 137 -9.04 11.48 -28.19
C ASN A 137 -8.99 11.52 -26.67
N ALA A 138 -9.88 12.31 -26.04
CA ALA A 138 -10.02 12.33 -24.59
C ALA A 138 -10.63 11.02 -24.08
N THR A 139 -11.66 10.50 -24.75
CA THR A 139 -12.25 9.20 -24.40
C THR A 139 -11.23 8.08 -24.46
N LEU A 140 -10.39 8.04 -25.52
CA LEU A 140 -9.31 7.06 -25.64
C LEU A 140 -8.30 7.18 -24.49
N LEU A 141 -7.89 8.42 -24.15
CA LEU A 141 -6.97 8.68 -23.06
C LEU A 141 -7.51 8.14 -21.74
N TYR A 142 -8.72 8.54 -21.35
CA TYR A 142 -9.33 8.09 -20.10
C TYR A 142 -9.60 6.59 -20.10
N ALA A 143 -10.09 6.01 -21.20
CA ALA A 143 -10.29 4.57 -21.30
C ALA A 143 -8.98 3.80 -21.08
N SER A 144 -7.89 4.24 -21.70
CA SER A 144 -6.56 3.62 -21.54
C SER A 144 -6.05 3.71 -20.11
N LEU A 145 -6.22 4.88 -19.48
CA LEU A 145 -5.89 5.13 -18.08
C LEU A 145 -6.67 4.23 -17.12
N TYR A 146 -7.99 4.13 -17.28
CA TYR A 146 -8.83 3.31 -16.40
C TYR A 146 -8.68 1.80 -16.66
N ILE A 147 -8.40 1.38 -17.90
CA ILE A 147 -8.03 -0.02 -18.21
C ILE A 147 -6.73 -0.40 -17.49
N ASN A 148 -5.73 0.48 -17.54
CA ASN A 148 -4.49 0.29 -16.78
C ASN A 148 -4.75 0.25 -15.26
N ALA A 149 -5.51 1.19 -14.72
CA ALA A 149 -5.86 1.22 -13.29
C ALA A 149 -6.58 -0.04 -12.83
N PHE A 150 -7.48 -0.57 -13.67
CA PHE A 150 -8.20 -1.80 -13.40
C PHE A 150 -7.24 -3.00 -13.32
N GLY A 151 -6.35 -3.14 -14.30
CA GLY A 151 -5.33 -4.19 -14.29
C GLY A 151 -4.38 -4.08 -13.08
N ASP A 152 -3.83 -2.88 -12.83
CA ASP A 152 -2.91 -2.63 -11.71
C ASP A 152 -3.58 -2.94 -10.36
N GLY A 153 -4.81 -2.47 -10.13
CA GLY A 153 -5.52 -2.72 -8.88
C GLY A 153 -5.66 -4.23 -8.56
N PHE A 154 -6.05 -5.02 -9.55
CA PHE A 154 -6.21 -6.47 -9.39
C PHE A 154 -4.88 -7.18 -9.12
N VAL A 155 -3.83 -6.81 -9.87
CA VAL A 155 -2.49 -7.39 -9.68
C VAL A 155 -1.92 -7.01 -8.31
N ARG A 156 -2.03 -5.73 -7.94
CA ARG A 156 -1.49 -5.14 -6.71
C ARG A 156 -2.14 -5.69 -5.44
N SER A 157 -3.44 -6.00 -5.47
CA SER A 157 -4.16 -6.61 -4.34
C SER A 157 -3.77 -8.07 -4.09
N CYS A 158 -3.43 -8.81 -5.15
CA CYS A 158 -3.17 -10.24 -5.08
C CYS A 158 -1.69 -10.59 -4.88
N MET A 159 -0.77 -9.77 -5.39
CA MET A 159 0.66 -10.11 -5.48
C MET A 159 1.35 -10.29 -4.11
N PRO A 160 1.23 -9.36 -3.13
CA PRO A 160 1.84 -9.56 -1.81
C PRO A 160 1.27 -10.81 -1.10
N SER A 161 -0.05 -11.00 -1.19
CA SER A 161 -0.75 -12.15 -0.60
C SER A 161 -0.32 -13.47 -1.22
N LEU A 162 -0.20 -13.54 -2.54
CA LEU A 162 0.29 -14.72 -3.25
C LEU A 162 1.74 -15.03 -2.84
N GLY A 163 2.60 -14.03 -2.71
CA GLY A 163 3.97 -14.23 -2.23
C GLY A 163 4.02 -14.73 -0.78
N ALA A 164 3.16 -14.19 0.08
CA ALA A 164 3.01 -14.61 1.46
C ALA A 164 2.49 -16.05 1.62
N ASP A 165 1.68 -16.54 0.67
CA ASP A 165 1.16 -17.91 0.63
C ASP A 165 2.22 -18.96 0.31
N GLN A 166 3.39 -18.54 -0.18
CA GLN A 166 4.48 -19.47 -0.48
C GLN A 166 5.14 -20.01 0.80
N PHE A 167 4.87 -19.41 1.95
CA PHE A 167 5.46 -19.75 3.24
C PHE A 167 4.40 -20.20 4.23
N ASP A 168 4.57 -21.39 4.81
CA ASP A 168 3.73 -21.95 5.85
C ASP A 168 4.09 -21.37 7.21
N HIS A 169 3.17 -20.59 7.76
CA HIS A 169 3.27 -20.02 9.11
C HIS A 169 3.44 -21.06 10.25
N ARG A 170 3.05 -22.33 10.05
CA ARG A 170 3.20 -23.38 11.08
C ARG A 170 4.65 -23.83 11.22
N ASP A 171 5.46 -23.64 10.18
CA ASP A 171 6.87 -23.93 10.20
C ASP A 171 7.64 -22.69 10.72
N PRO A 172 8.36 -22.78 11.85
CA PRO A 172 9.10 -21.65 12.40
C PRO A 172 10.19 -21.11 11.45
N ILE A 173 10.69 -21.94 10.53
CA ILE A 173 11.66 -21.53 9.50
C ILE A 173 10.94 -20.75 8.39
N GLU A 174 9.88 -21.30 7.80
CA GLU A 174 9.13 -20.62 6.74
C GLU A 174 8.44 -19.34 7.26
N SER A 175 8.00 -19.31 8.53
CA SER A 175 7.44 -18.11 9.17
C SER A 175 8.46 -16.95 9.24
N ARG A 176 9.72 -17.23 9.58
CA ARG A 176 10.80 -16.23 9.52
C ARG A 176 11.07 -15.76 8.09
N GLN A 177 11.03 -16.67 7.13
CA GLN A 177 11.20 -16.34 5.70
C GLN A 177 10.07 -15.47 5.16
N LYS A 178 8.82 -15.64 5.65
CA LYS A 178 7.68 -14.80 5.30
C LYS A 178 7.88 -13.33 5.69
N SER A 179 8.41 -13.06 6.88
CA SER A 179 8.72 -11.66 7.28
C SER A 179 9.82 -11.06 6.41
N SER A 180 10.89 -11.82 6.13
CA SER A 180 11.95 -11.39 5.21
C SER A 180 11.41 -11.16 3.79
N PHE A 181 10.43 -11.94 3.35
CA PHE A 181 9.77 -11.75 2.05
C PHE A 181 9.16 -10.36 1.91
N PHE A 182 8.46 -9.83 2.92
CA PHE A 182 7.89 -8.48 2.82
C PHE A 182 8.97 -7.39 2.75
N ASN A 183 10.09 -7.55 3.46
CA ASN A 183 11.22 -6.63 3.35
C ASN A 183 11.83 -6.67 1.94
N TRP A 184 12.07 -7.86 1.38
CA TRP A 184 12.59 -8.03 0.01
C TRP A 184 11.60 -7.60 -1.08
N TYR A 185 10.31 -7.85 -0.87
CA TYR A 185 9.23 -7.37 -1.74
C TYR A 185 9.23 -5.83 -1.79
N THR A 186 9.25 -5.18 -0.62
CA THR A 186 9.35 -3.72 -0.54
C THR A 186 10.64 -3.21 -1.19
N PHE A 187 11.77 -3.87 -0.96
CA PHE A 187 13.02 -3.53 -1.63
C PHE A 187 12.91 -3.66 -3.15
N GLY A 188 12.22 -4.69 -3.65
CA GLY A 188 11.94 -4.89 -5.06
C GLY A 188 11.11 -3.76 -5.67
N ILE A 189 10.10 -3.25 -4.95
CA ILE A 189 9.33 -2.07 -5.35
C ILE A 189 10.27 -0.87 -5.51
N SER A 190 11.11 -0.58 -4.52
CA SER A 190 12.04 0.55 -4.54
C SER A 190 13.10 0.41 -5.63
N LEU A 191 13.67 -0.79 -5.82
CA LEU A 191 14.66 -1.05 -6.87
C LEU A 191 14.03 -0.85 -8.26
N GLY A 192 12.82 -1.37 -8.48
CA GLY A 192 12.07 -1.13 -9.70
C GLY A 192 11.85 0.37 -9.93
N GLY A 193 11.29 1.06 -8.93
CA GLY A 193 11.05 2.50 -9.01
C GLY A 193 12.33 3.31 -9.29
N PHE A 194 13.45 2.97 -8.67
CA PHE A 194 14.75 3.61 -8.91
C PHE A 194 15.20 3.44 -10.37
N ILE A 195 15.14 2.21 -10.89
CA ILE A 195 15.49 1.93 -12.29
C ILE A 195 14.55 2.72 -13.22
N GLY A 196 13.26 2.71 -12.93
CA GLY A 196 12.23 3.41 -13.71
C GLY A 196 12.40 4.92 -13.74
N LEU A 197 12.69 5.53 -12.58
CA LEU A 197 12.90 6.99 -12.45
C LEU A 197 14.13 7.48 -13.23
N ILE A 198 15.10 6.60 -13.50
CA ILE A 198 16.26 6.92 -14.35
C ILE A 198 15.94 6.58 -15.81
N PHE A 199 15.59 5.33 -16.09
CA PHE A 199 15.50 4.81 -17.44
C PHE A 199 14.21 5.19 -18.16
N ILE A 200 13.05 4.94 -17.55
CA ILE A 200 11.74 5.20 -18.17
C ILE A 200 11.49 6.70 -18.28
N VAL A 201 11.75 7.47 -17.22
CA VAL A 201 11.60 8.93 -17.26
C VAL A 201 12.53 9.57 -18.30
N TRP A 202 13.75 9.05 -18.47
CA TRP A 202 14.65 9.51 -19.52
C TRP A 202 14.10 9.20 -20.92
N LEU A 203 13.54 8.00 -21.14
CA LEU A 203 12.89 7.66 -22.41
C LEU A 203 11.71 8.60 -22.69
N GLU A 204 10.82 8.79 -21.72
CA GLU A 204 9.63 9.64 -21.85
C GLU A 204 10.00 11.09 -22.19
N ASN A 205 10.98 11.66 -21.47
CA ASN A 205 11.31 13.08 -21.61
C ASN A 205 12.26 13.39 -22.79
N TYR A 206 13.16 12.48 -23.17
CA TYR A 206 14.18 12.74 -24.21
C TYR A 206 13.99 11.96 -25.51
N LYS A 207 13.38 10.77 -25.47
CA LYS A 207 13.13 9.95 -26.66
C LYS A 207 11.70 10.08 -27.17
N GLY A 208 10.76 10.39 -26.28
CA GLY A 208 9.35 10.57 -26.60
C GLY A 208 8.45 9.65 -25.79
N TRP A 209 7.22 10.11 -25.57
CA TRP A 209 6.20 9.39 -24.80
C TRP A 209 5.77 8.08 -25.44
N ASP A 210 5.75 8.00 -26.77
CA ASP A 210 5.41 6.79 -27.51
C ASP A 210 6.41 5.65 -27.23
N ILE A 211 7.71 5.95 -27.26
CA ILE A 211 8.76 4.99 -26.94
C ILE A 211 8.73 4.63 -25.45
N GLY A 212 8.62 5.63 -24.56
CA GLY A 212 8.56 5.41 -23.11
C GLY A 212 7.41 4.49 -22.69
N LEU A 213 6.18 4.81 -23.12
CA LEU A 213 4.98 4.04 -22.82
C LEU A 213 4.96 2.67 -23.54
N GLY A 214 5.54 2.59 -24.76
CA GLY A 214 5.68 1.34 -25.49
C GLY A 214 6.59 0.35 -24.78
N VAL A 215 7.75 0.83 -24.30
CA VAL A 215 8.66 0.02 -23.46
C VAL A 215 7.97 -0.40 -22.17
N CYS A 216 7.20 0.49 -21.54
CA CYS A 216 6.40 0.15 -20.35
C CYS A 216 5.44 -1.02 -20.62
N ALA A 217 4.71 -1.01 -21.73
CA ALA A 217 3.83 -2.10 -22.12
C ALA A 217 4.61 -3.44 -22.25
N ILE A 218 5.76 -3.43 -22.94
CA ILE A 218 6.58 -4.63 -23.13
C ILE A 218 7.09 -5.18 -21.79
N LEU A 219 7.55 -4.32 -20.89
CA LEU A 219 8.03 -4.73 -19.55
C LEU A 219 6.90 -5.37 -18.72
N ILE A 220 5.68 -4.81 -18.78
CA ILE A 220 4.51 -5.40 -18.12
C ILE A 220 4.20 -6.77 -18.70
N LEU A 221 4.15 -6.90 -20.03
CA LEU A 221 3.90 -8.19 -20.70
C LEU A 221 4.95 -9.24 -20.30
N PHE A 222 6.23 -8.86 -20.26
CA PHE A 222 7.30 -9.73 -19.80
C PHE A 222 7.11 -10.16 -18.34
N GLY A 223 6.69 -9.24 -17.46
CA GLY A 223 6.34 -9.57 -16.07
C GLY A 223 5.21 -10.58 -15.96
N LEU A 224 4.17 -10.46 -16.79
CA LEU A 224 3.07 -11.43 -16.82
C LEU A 224 3.53 -12.82 -17.25
N PHE A 225 4.45 -12.91 -18.21
CA PHE A 225 5.05 -14.19 -18.58
C PHE A 225 5.86 -14.82 -17.43
N ILE A 226 6.59 -14.02 -16.65
CA ILE A 226 7.32 -14.53 -15.48
C ILE A 226 6.35 -15.04 -14.40
N VAL A 227 5.24 -14.33 -14.15
CA VAL A 227 4.19 -14.83 -13.24
C VAL A 227 3.62 -16.15 -13.76
N ALA A 228 3.32 -16.23 -15.06
CA ALA A 228 2.78 -17.44 -15.69
C ALA A 228 3.77 -18.62 -15.60
N ALA A 229 5.07 -18.37 -15.79
CA ALA A 229 6.12 -19.38 -15.66
C ALA A 229 6.26 -19.90 -14.21
N GLY A 230 5.89 -19.08 -13.21
CA GLY A 230 5.88 -19.45 -11.80
C GLY A 230 4.71 -20.32 -11.37
N LEU A 231 3.63 -20.40 -12.16
CA LEU A 231 2.39 -21.13 -11.81
C LEU A 231 2.61 -22.59 -11.36
N PRO A 232 3.50 -23.39 -11.98
CA PRO A 232 3.76 -24.76 -11.53
C PRO A 232 4.40 -24.86 -10.13
N PHE A 233 4.98 -23.77 -9.63
CA PHE A 233 5.68 -23.73 -8.34
C PHE A 233 4.86 -23.06 -7.23
N TYR A 234 3.76 -22.38 -7.55
CA TYR A 234 2.99 -21.64 -6.55
C TYR A 234 2.10 -22.53 -5.70
N ARG A 235 2.09 -22.26 -4.39
CA ARG A 235 1.02 -22.67 -3.47
C ARG A 235 -0.11 -21.65 -3.62
N ASN A 236 -1.31 -22.12 -3.99
CA ASN A 236 -2.49 -21.26 -4.14
C ASN A 236 -3.47 -21.54 -3.02
N GLN A 237 -3.87 -20.50 -2.30
CA GLN A 237 -4.94 -20.63 -1.33
C GLN A 237 -6.28 -20.77 -2.07
N VAL A 238 -7.08 -21.76 -1.67
CA VAL A 238 -8.44 -21.94 -2.20
C VAL A 238 -9.38 -20.91 -1.55
N PRO A 239 -10.17 -20.15 -2.34
CA PRO A 239 -11.19 -19.24 -1.80
C PRO A 239 -12.24 -19.97 -0.96
N GLU A 240 -12.64 -19.38 0.17
CA GLU A 240 -13.58 -19.97 1.13
C GLU A 240 -14.99 -19.34 1.03
N GLY A 241 -15.31 -18.77 -0.13
CA GLY A 241 -16.51 -17.95 -0.31
C GLY A 241 -16.36 -16.53 0.25
N SER A 242 -17.41 -15.72 0.09
CA SER A 242 -17.37 -14.28 0.35
C SER A 242 -17.04 -13.93 1.81
N PRO A 243 -15.89 -13.28 2.08
CA PRO A 243 -15.55 -12.82 3.42
C PRO A 243 -16.49 -11.74 3.95
N LEU A 244 -16.99 -10.86 3.08
CA LEU A 244 -17.97 -9.84 3.46
C LEU A 244 -19.29 -10.46 3.91
N THR A 245 -19.72 -11.54 3.25
CA THR A 245 -20.91 -12.29 3.66
C THR A 245 -20.70 -12.96 5.00
N ARG A 246 -19.51 -13.54 5.26
CA ARG A 246 -19.16 -14.12 6.57
C ARG A 246 -19.24 -13.08 7.69
N ILE A 247 -18.65 -11.90 7.50
CA ILE A 247 -18.71 -10.78 8.47
C ILE A 247 -20.16 -10.35 8.69
N LEU A 248 -20.93 -10.15 7.61
CA LEU A 248 -22.31 -9.70 7.72
C LEU A 248 -23.20 -10.72 8.45
N GLN A 249 -22.98 -12.01 8.21
CA GLN A 249 -23.67 -13.09 8.93
C GLN A 249 -23.38 -13.00 10.43
N VAL A 250 -22.12 -12.86 10.85
CA VAL A 250 -21.75 -12.73 12.27
C VAL A 250 -22.41 -11.49 12.89
N LEU A 251 -22.34 -10.33 12.22
CA LEU A 251 -22.96 -9.10 12.71
C LEU A 251 -24.48 -9.22 12.87
N VAL A 252 -25.15 -9.79 11.88
CA VAL A 252 -26.62 -9.95 11.88
C VAL A 252 -27.05 -10.96 12.93
N VAL A 253 -26.39 -12.11 13.03
CA VAL A 253 -26.73 -13.16 14.02
C VAL A 253 -26.43 -12.67 15.44
N ALA A 254 -25.29 -12.02 15.67
CA ALA A 254 -24.99 -11.40 16.97
C ALA A 254 -26.06 -10.37 17.37
N CYS A 255 -26.51 -9.53 16.43
CA CYS A 255 -27.56 -8.54 16.68
C CYS A 255 -28.92 -9.19 16.98
N LYS A 256 -29.30 -10.24 16.24
CA LYS A 256 -30.51 -11.05 16.53
C LYS A 256 -30.45 -11.73 17.90
N ASN A 257 -29.24 -12.08 18.34
CA ASN A 257 -28.97 -12.74 19.61
C ASN A 257 -28.62 -11.77 20.74
N ARG A 258 -28.70 -10.45 20.53
CA ARG A 258 -28.24 -9.45 21.51
C ARG A 258 -28.90 -9.54 22.88
N ASN A 259 -30.15 -9.99 22.94
CA ASN A 259 -30.94 -10.12 24.17
C ASN A 259 -30.72 -11.45 24.90
N LEU A 260 -29.96 -12.39 24.33
CA LEU A 260 -29.66 -13.66 24.97
C LEU A 260 -28.45 -13.52 25.89
N GLU A 261 -28.47 -14.21 27.02
CA GLU A 261 -27.31 -14.39 27.89
C GLU A 261 -26.35 -15.39 27.23
N LEU A 262 -25.05 -15.13 27.37
CA LEU A 262 -24.04 -16.04 26.85
C LEU A 262 -24.04 -17.28 27.77
N PRO A 263 -24.23 -18.51 27.26
CA PRO A 263 -24.27 -19.69 28.12
C PRO A 263 -22.96 -19.86 28.91
N GLU A 264 -23.04 -20.16 30.21
CA GLU A 264 -21.87 -20.45 31.07
C GLU A 264 -20.97 -21.54 30.46
N LYS A 265 -21.52 -22.51 29.71
CA LYS A 265 -20.73 -23.53 29.00
C LYS A 265 -19.86 -23.00 27.85
N LEU A 266 -20.24 -21.89 27.23
CA LEU A 266 -19.37 -21.18 26.28
C LEU A 266 -18.26 -20.48 27.06
N GLU A 267 -18.56 -19.86 28.21
CA GLU A 267 -17.53 -19.31 29.11
C GLU A 267 -16.57 -20.39 29.65
N GLU A 268 -17.05 -21.57 30.09
CA GLU A 268 -16.22 -22.68 30.58
C GLU A 268 -15.41 -23.37 29.48
N ALA A 269 -15.97 -23.51 28.26
CA ALA A 269 -15.20 -23.97 27.09
C ALA A 269 -14.16 -22.92 26.64
N HIS A 270 -14.41 -21.63 26.87
CA HIS A 270 -13.45 -20.54 26.64
C HIS A 270 -12.37 -20.49 27.76
N GLU A 271 -12.73 -20.74 29.02
CA GLU A 271 -11.83 -20.72 30.18
C GLU A 271 -10.91 -21.96 30.24
N SER A 272 -11.43 -23.16 29.94
CA SER A 272 -10.63 -24.41 29.93
C SER A 272 -9.55 -24.47 28.84
N ILE A 273 -9.75 -23.78 27.71
CA ILE A 273 -8.73 -23.58 26.66
C ILE A 273 -7.62 -22.63 27.14
N THR A 274 -7.92 -21.74 28.08
CA THR A 274 -7.00 -20.74 28.63
C THR A 274 -6.11 -21.32 29.75
N GLU A 275 -6.61 -22.31 30.50
CA GLU A 275 -5.87 -22.92 31.63
C GLU A 275 -5.06 -24.17 31.25
N THR A 276 -5.51 -24.97 30.26
CA THR A 276 -4.86 -26.23 29.91
C THR A 276 -4.10 -26.13 28.60
N GLY A 277 -2.78 -25.88 28.68
CA GLY A 277 -1.84 -25.88 27.54
C GLY A 277 -1.63 -27.25 26.87
N THR A 278 -2.66 -28.07 26.72
CA THR A 278 -2.60 -29.42 26.15
C THR A 278 -3.15 -29.44 24.73
N ARG A 279 -2.24 -29.57 23.77
CA ARG A 279 -2.52 -29.87 22.35
C ARG A 279 -3.23 -31.21 22.23
N THR A 280 -4.52 -31.20 21.93
CA THR A 280 -5.20 -32.33 21.28
C THR A 280 -5.69 -31.93 19.89
N GLN A 281 -5.64 -32.90 18.98
CA GLN A 281 -5.60 -32.74 17.53
C GLN A 281 -6.85 -32.09 16.91
N SER A 282 -6.60 -31.31 15.85
CA SER A 282 -7.51 -30.90 14.79
C SER A 282 -8.77 -30.11 15.17
N VAL A 283 -8.62 -28.78 15.33
CA VAL A 283 -9.38 -27.70 14.67
C VAL A 283 -8.74 -26.39 15.15
N GLU A 284 -8.51 -25.44 14.24
CA GLU A 284 -7.91 -24.13 14.54
C GLU A 284 -8.80 -23.30 15.46
N VAL A 285 -8.55 -23.38 16.76
CA VAL A 285 -9.08 -22.42 17.72
C VAL A 285 -8.11 -21.25 17.76
N LEU A 286 -8.50 -20.17 17.06
CA LEU A 286 -7.89 -18.86 17.16
C LEU A 286 -7.84 -18.44 18.64
N SER A 287 -6.69 -17.96 19.12
CA SER A 287 -6.57 -17.44 20.48
C SER A 287 -7.59 -16.33 20.73
N GLU A 288 -8.36 -16.45 21.81
CA GLU A 288 -9.54 -15.63 22.10
C GLU A 288 -9.26 -14.13 22.03
N THR A 289 -9.97 -13.42 21.15
CA THR A 289 -9.88 -11.97 21.05
C THR A 289 -10.80 -11.34 22.10
N LYS A 290 -10.24 -10.74 23.17
CA LYS A 290 -11.01 -10.06 24.25
C LYS A 290 -11.83 -8.84 23.77
N CYS A 291 -11.62 -8.39 22.53
CA CYS A 291 -12.30 -7.29 21.87
C CYS A 291 -13.64 -7.77 21.27
N LEU A 292 -14.72 -7.03 21.47
CA LEU A 292 -16.06 -7.29 20.90
C LEU A 292 -16.74 -8.60 21.35
N LYS A 293 -16.72 -8.91 22.66
CA LYS A 293 -17.40 -10.09 23.26
C LYS A 293 -18.88 -10.25 22.88
N PHE A 294 -19.58 -9.17 22.53
CA PHE A 294 -20.99 -9.27 22.11
C PHE A 294 -21.17 -10.10 20.83
N LEU A 295 -20.12 -10.23 20.00
CA LEU A 295 -20.14 -11.02 18.77
C LEU A 295 -20.18 -12.53 19.05
N ASP A 296 -19.76 -12.97 20.24
CA ASP A 296 -19.86 -14.39 20.66
C ASP A 296 -21.30 -14.87 20.73
N LYS A 297 -22.25 -13.94 20.88
CA LYS A 297 -23.68 -14.25 20.79
C LYS A 297 -24.08 -14.81 19.42
N ALA A 298 -23.27 -14.62 18.37
CA ALA A 298 -23.52 -15.24 17.06
C ALA A 298 -23.37 -16.77 17.05
N CYS A 299 -22.70 -17.34 18.06
CA CYS A 299 -22.51 -18.78 18.22
C CYS A 299 -23.67 -19.48 18.95
N ILE A 300 -24.65 -18.74 19.45
CA ILE A 300 -25.77 -19.32 20.20
C ILE A 300 -26.70 -20.06 19.22
N ASP A 301 -26.75 -21.38 19.36
CA ASP A 301 -27.67 -22.24 18.62
C ASP A 301 -29.11 -22.11 19.14
N ARG A 302 -30.04 -21.86 18.21
CA ARG A 302 -31.49 -21.73 18.47
C ARG A 302 -32.29 -22.90 17.88
N GLY A 303 -31.64 -23.99 17.49
CA GLY A 303 -32.30 -25.14 16.83
C GLY A 303 -32.73 -24.83 15.39
N LYS A 304 -32.04 -23.89 14.73
CA LYS A 304 -32.26 -23.55 13.31
C LYS A 304 -30.95 -23.71 12.56
N ASP A 305 -30.96 -24.58 11.56
CA ASP A 305 -29.79 -24.81 10.72
C ASP A 305 -29.60 -23.69 9.70
N GLY A 306 -28.35 -23.28 9.50
CA GLY A 306 -27.91 -22.37 8.45
C GLY A 306 -27.01 -21.22 8.94
N ASP A 307 -26.13 -20.76 8.06
CA ASP A 307 -25.11 -19.73 8.34
C ASP A 307 -25.65 -18.35 8.78
N TRP A 308 -26.96 -18.13 8.63
CA TRP A 308 -27.70 -16.92 9.03
C TRP A 308 -28.52 -17.10 10.31
N ALA A 309 -28.46 -18.28 10.91
CA ALA A 309 -29.10 -18.64 12.17
C ALA A 309 -28.04 -18.86 13.27
N VAL A 310 -26.93 -19.52 12.94
CA VAL A 310 -25.81 -19.82 13.85
C VAL A 310 -24.48 -19.65 13.11
N CYS A 311 -23.47 -19.07 13.78
CA CYS A 311 -22.12 -18.93 13.23
C CYS A 311 -21.12 -19.79 14.02
N THR A 312 -20.13 -20.35 13.33
CA THR A 312 -19.02 -21.07 13.97
C THR A 312 -18.09 -20.11 14.73
N VAL A 313 -17.44 -20.61 15.79
CA VAL A 313 -16.51 -19.83 16.62
C VAL A 313 -15.39 -19.23 15.77
N THR A 314 -14.80 -20.02 14.86
CA THR A 314 -13.75 -19.54 13.95
C THR A 314 -14.20 -18.32 13.14
N LYS A 315 -15.41 -18.36 12.57
CA LYS A 315 -15.97 -17.26 11.76
C LYS A 315 -16.22 -15.99 12.59
N VAL A 316 -16.63 -16.16 13.85
CA VAL A 316 -16.80 -15.05 14.80
C VAL A 316 -15.45 -14.42 15.14
N GLU A 317 -14.44 -15.22 15.47
CA GLU A 317 -13.09 -14.72 15.77
C GLU A 317 -12.44 -14.03 14.57
N GLU A 318 -12.55 -14.59 13.37
CA GLU A 318 -12.10 -13.94 12.13
C GLU A 318 -12.75 -12.56 11.94
N THR A 319 -14.04 -12.44 12.23
CA THR A 319 -14.79 -11.19 12.14
C THR A 319 -14.34 -10.18 13.20
N LYS A 320 -14.14 -10.63 14.45
CA LYS A 320 -13.62 -9.78 15.53
C LYS A 320 -12.28 -9.17 15.15
N ILE A 321 -11.36 -9.97 14.61
CA ILE A 321 -10.02 -9.50 14.20
C ILE A 321 -10.13 -8.37 13.17
N VAL A 322 -10.91 -8.56 12.11
CA VAL A 322 -11.12 -7.52 11.08
C VAL A 322 -11.67 -6.25 11.69
N LEU A 323 -12.67 -6.35 12.56
CA LEU A 323 -13.28 -5.19 13.21
C LEU A 323 -12.33 -4.50 14.21
N CYS A 324 -11.46 -5.23 14.90
CA CYS A 324 -10.48 -4.66 15.82
C CYS A 324 -9.27 -4.05 15.09
N MET A 325 -9.04 -4.39 13.80
CA MET A 325 -8.08 -3.70 12.93
C MET A 325 -8.61 -2.36 12.38
N LEU A 326 -9.93 -2.18 12.23
CA LEU A 326 -10.52 -0.95 11.64
C LEU A 326 -10.12 0.35 12.36
N PRO A 327 -10.10 0.43 13.71
CA PRO A 327 -9.66 1.64 14.38
C PRO A 327 -8.22 2.01 14.06
N ILE A 328 -7.33 1.00 13.95
CA ILE A 328 -5.95 1.22 13.53
C ILE A 328 -5.95 1.78 12.11
N PHE A 329 -6.65 1.15 11.17
CA PHE A 329 -6.79 1.61 9.78
C PHE A 329 -7.22 3.09 9.66
N PHE A 330 -8.27 3.51 10.38
CA PHE A 330 -8.72 4.90 10.32
C PHE A 330 -7.71 5.86 10.97
N SER A 331 -7.07 5.45 12.06
CA SER A 331 -6.06 6.28 12.72
C SER A 331 -4.76 6.41 11.92
N SER A 332 -4.32 5.33 11.26
CA SER A 332 -3.15 5.30 10.38
C SER A 332 -3.39 6.13 9.13
N MET A 333 -4.58 6.03 8.52
CA MET A 333 -5.00 6.89 7.41
C MET A 333 -4.83 8.38 7.73
N ILE A 334 -5.29 8.85 8.90
CA ILE A 334 -5.16 10.27 9.31
C ILE A 334 -3.69 10.66 9.49
N ALA A 335 -2.89 9.80 10.14
CA ALA A 335 -1.46 10.05 10.33
C ALA A 335 -0.72 10.13 8.99
N TYR A 336 -1.10 9.28 8.02
CA TYR A 336 -0.48 9.20 6.69
C TYR A 336 -0.74 10.44 5.82
N VAL A 337 -1.77 11.25 6.11
CA VAL A 337 -2.05 12.51 5.40
C VAL A 337 -0.82 13.41 5.36
N SER A 338 -0.06 13.45 6.45
CA SER A 338 1.15 14.28 6.55
C SER A 338 2.22 13.83 5.55
N ASN A 339 2.41 12.52 5.40
CA ASN A 339 3.34 11.97 4.41
C ASN A 339 2.95 12.41 3.01
N THR A 340 1.69 12.23 2.64
CA THR A 340 1.19 12.57 1.30
C THR A 340 1.40 14.04 0.97
N ILE A 341 1.10 14.94 1.91
CA ILE A 341 1.26 16.38 1.70
C ILE A 341 2.74 16.77 1.60
N VAL A 342 3.56 16.33 2.54
CA VAL A 342 5.00 16.65 2.51
C VAL A 342 5.64 16.10 1.25
N PHE A 343 5.28 14.88 0.83
CA PHE A 343 5.75 14.26 -0.40
C PHE A 343 5.40 15.08 -1.66
N ILE A 344 4.12 15.47 -1.83
CA ILE A 344 3.66 16.24 -2.99
C ILE A 344 4.33 17.62 -3.05
N PHE A 345 4.25 18.39 -1.96
CA PHE A 345 4.72 19.78 -1.96
C PHE A 345 6.26 19.89 -1.94
N THR A 346 6.99 18.91 -1.39
CA THR A 346 8.46 18.91 -1.45
C THR A 346 8.95 18.82 -2.89
N VAL A 347 8.27 18.06 -3.75
CA VAL A 347 8.64 17.96 -5.17
C VAL A 347 8.34 19.26 -5.91
N GLN A 348 7.19 19.87 -5.62
CA GLN A 348 6.87 21.20 -6.16
C GLN A 348 7.86 22.27 -5.71
N GLN A 349 8.30 22.24 -4.45
CA GLN A 349 9.38 23.09 -3.95
C GLN A 349 10.69 22.84 -4.66
N GLY A 350 11.05 21.57 -4.89
CA GLY A 350 12.24 21.20 -5.62
C GLY A 350 12.30 21.80 -7.02
N GLY A 351 11.16 21.87 -7.73
CA GLY A 351 11.05 22.55 -9.01
C GLY A 351 11.32 24.07 -8.98
N MET A 352 11.21 24.71 -7.82
CA MET A 352 11.48 26.14 -7.61
C MET A 352 12.88 26.41 -7.03
N THR A 353 13.65 25.36 -6.72
CA THR A 353 15.04 25.44 -6.26
C THR A 353 16.01 25.35 -7.43
N ASN A 354 17.28 25.66 -7.22
CA ASN A 354 18.28 25.44 -8.26
C ASN A 354 18.50 23.92 -8.45
N THR A 355 17.94 23.38 -9.53
CA THR A 355 18.01 21.96 -9.94
C THR A 355 19.20 21.65 -10.85
N SER A 356 20.09 22.61 -11.12
CA SER A 356 21.27 22.37 -11.95
C SER A 356 22.36 21.62 -11.17
N LEU A 357 22.67 20.40 -11.61
CA LEU A 357 23.85 19.66 -11.19
C LEU A 357 24.92 19.82 -12.29
N GLY A 358 25.57 20.98 -12.30
CA GLY A 358 26.50 21.35 -13.37
C GLY A 358 25.78 21.55 -14.71
N LYS A 359 26.04 20.69 -15.70
CA LYS A 359 25.41 20.76 -17.04
C LYS A 359 24.08 19.99 -17.15
N VAL A 360 23.71 19.21 -16.14
CA VAL A 360 22.51 18.36 -16.17
C VAL A 360 21.35 19.09 -15.49
N HIS A 361 20.25 19.28 -16.22
CA HIS A 361 18.98 19.73 -15.66
C HIS A 361 18.21 18.52 -15.15
N VAL A 362 17.82 18.55 -13.87
CA VAL A 362 17.07 17.48 -13.21
C VAL A 362 15.58 17.79 -13.30
N SER A 363 14.79 16.87 -13.86
CA SER A 363 13.31 16.99 -13.84
C SER A 363 12.77 16.87 -12.41
N PRO A 364 11.69 17.57 -12.05
CA PRO A 364 11.04 17.42 -10.74
C PRO A 364 10.70 15.95 -10.39
N ALA A 365 10.33 15.12 -11.37
CA ALA A 365 10.05 13.70 -11.14
C ALA A 365 11.31 12.91 -10.73
N THR A 366 12.49 13.31 -11.21
CA THR A 366 13.78 12.68 -10.86
C THR A 366 14.16 12.95 -9.40
N LEU A 367 13.56 13.94 -8.73
CA LEU A 367 13.77 14.22 -7.31
C LEU A 367 13.38 13.04 -6.42
N PHE A 368 12.44 12.21 -6.87
CA PHE A 368 12.03 10.99 -6.17
C PHE A 368 13.12 9.91 -6.10
N ILE A 369 14.23 10.06 -6.84
CA ILE A 369 15.39 9.17 -6.70
C ILE A 369 15.97 9.27 -5.28
N ILE A 370 16.00 10.45 -4.68
CA ILE A 370 16.62 10.67 -3.36
C ILE A 370 15.96 9.79 -2.27
N PRO A 371 14.64 9.89 -2.01
CA PRO A 371 14.00 9.04 -1.01
C PRO A 371 14.03 7.55 -1.41
N THR A 372 13.92 7.23 -2.70
CA THR A 372 13.95 5.84 -3.19
C THR A 372 15.31 5.17 -2.93
N THR A 373 16.42 5.86 -3.22
CA THR A 373 17.77 5.36 -2.92
C THR A 373 17.97 5.17 -1.43
N PHE A 374 17.49 6.09 -0.61
CA PHE A 374 17.56 5.94 0.84
C PHE A 374 16.81 4.69 1.32
N GLN A 375 15.58 4.48 0.84
CA GLN A 375 14.79 3.30 1.16
C GLN A 375 15.50 2.00 0.74
N MET A 376 16.10 1.98 -0.46
CA MET A 376 16.87 0.84 -0.95
C MET A 376 18.09 0.51 -0.09
N ILE A 377 18.77 1.50 0.47
CA ILE A 377 19.93 1.29 1.36
C ILE A 377 19.45 0.84 2.74
N MET A 378 18.41 1.48 3.27
CA MET A 378 17.95 1.25 4.64
C MET A 378 17.21 -0.08 4.83
N LEU A 379 16.50 -0.61 3.83
CA LEU A 379 15.80 -1.89 3.95
C LEU A 379 16.76 -3.08 4.23
N PRO A 380 17.84 -3.28 3.46
CA PRO A 380 18.86 -4.29 3.78
C PRO A 380 19.56 -4.01 5.12
N VAL A 381 19.81 -2.74 5.44
CA VAL A 381 20.42 -2.37 6.73
C VAL A 381 19.50 -2.77 7.89
N TYR A 382 18.20 -2.52 7.74
CA TYR A 382 17.19 -2.87 8.71
C TYR A 382 17.13 -4.39 8.93
N ASP A 383 16.97 -5.17 7.85
CA ASP A 383 16.81 -6.62 7.93
C ASP A 383 18.09 -7.33 8.41
N ARG A 384 19.27 -6.88 7.96
CA ARG A 384 20.54 -7.58 8.22
C ARG A 384 21.23 -7.15 9.50
N PHE A 385 21.06 -5.91 9.93
CA PHE A 385 21.79 -5.38 11.10
C PHE A 385 20.84 -4.95 12.23
N ILE A 386 19.80 -4.18 11.93
CA ILE A 386 18.90 -3.64 12.97
C ILE A 386 18.03 -4.75 13.57
N VAL A 387 17.40 -5.60 12.75
CA VAL A 387 16.53 -6.68 13.23
C VAL A 387 17.28 -7.67 14.12
N PRO A 388 18.46 -8.21 13.76
CA PRO A 388 19.19 -9.11 14.65
C PRO A 388 19.64 -8.45 15.95
N PHE A 389 20.05 -7.17 15.88
CA PHE A 389 20.44 -6.40 17.07
C PHE A 389 19.24 -6.17 18.01
N LEU A 390 18.12 -5.69 17.49
CA LEU A 390 16.91 -5.43 18.26
C LEU A 390 16.32 -6.72 18.80
N ARG A 391 16.30 -7.80 18.01
CA ARG A 391 15.83 -9.13 18.43
C ARG A 391 16.57 -9.63 19.68
N LYS A 392 17.89 -9.42 19.76
CA LYS A 392 18.68 -9.77 20.95
C LYS A 392 18.25 -9.01 22.20
N ARG A 393 17.73 -7.78 22.07
CA ARG A 393 17.32 -6.94 23.20
C ARG A 393 15.85 -7.06 23.56
N THR A 394 14.97 -7.21 22.58
CA THR A 394 13.52 -7.12 22.77
C THR A 394 12.83 -8.48 22.82
N GLY A 395 13.47 -9.54 22.27
CA GLY A 395 12.88 -10.87 22.16
C GLY A 395 11.80 -11.02 21.07
N TYR A 396 11.50 -9.98 20.29
CA TYR A 396 10.52 -10.04 19.20
C TYR A 396 11.12 -10.62 17.92
N ILE A 397 10.35 -11.45 17.20
CA ILE A 397 10.79 -12.08 15.94
C ILE A 397 11.21 -11.02 14.92
N GLY A 398 10.45 -9.94 14.76
CA GLY A 398 10.78 -8.81 13.87
C GLY A 398 11.75 -7.77 14.48
N GLY A 399 12.33 -8.02 15.65
CA GLY A 399 13.12 -7.04 16.41
C GLY A 399 12.25 -6.01 17.17
N ILE A 400 11.20 -5.49 16.56
CA ILE A 400 10.14 -4.69 17.20
C ILE A 400 8.78 -5.16 16.70
N THR A 401 7.70 -4.76 17.37
CA THR A 401 6.35 -5.08 16.89
C THR A 401 5.98 -4.27 15.65
N HIS A 402 5.06 -4.76 14.82
CA HIS A 402 4.61 -4.02 13.63
C HIS A 402 4.05 -2.63 14.01
N LEU A 403 3.31 -2.53 15.12
CA LEU A 403 2.75 -1.26 15.59
C LEU A 403 3.85 -0.28 16.07
N GLN A 404 4.91 -0.78 16.71
CA GLN A 404 6.06 0.06 17.06
C GLN A 404 6.79 0.55 15.81
N ARG A 405 6.96 -0.32 14.81
CA ARG A 405 7.56 0.05 13.51
C ARG A 405 6.74 1.16 12.85
N ILE A 406 5.42 1.05 12.83
CA ILE A 406 4.53 2.07 12.28
C ILE A 406 4.62 3.39 13.05
N ALA A 407 4.69 3.34 14.38
CA ALA A 407 4.81 4.53 15.21
C ALA A 407 6.08 5.35 14.90
N ILE A 408 7.21 4.68 14.63
CA ILE A 408 8.47 5.33 14.28
C ILE A 408 8.34 6.13 12.98
N GLY A 409 7.68 5.58 11.96
CA GLY A 409 7.51 6.31 10.71
C GLY A 409 6.55 7.49 10.82
N PHE A 410 5.47 7.38 11.60
CA PHE A 410 4.59 8.53 11.89
C PHE A 410 5.32 9.66 12.63
N ALA A 411 6.17 9.33 13.60
CA ALA A 411 7.04 10.32 14.24
C ALA A 411 8.01 10.97 13.23
N SER A 412 8.57 10.17 12.31
CA SER A 412 9.43 10.65 11.22
C SER A 412 8.70 11.63 10.29
N MET A 413 7.45 11.35 9.91
CA MET A 413 6.63 12.23 9.06
C MET A 413 6.33 13.58 9.72
N ILE A 414 6.08 13.59 11.03
CA ILE A 414 5.86 14.84 11.79
C ILE A 414 7.14 15.68 11.76
N LEU A 415 8.29 15.05 12.03
CA LEU A 415 9.58 15.73 11.98
C LEU A 415 9.90 16.25 10.56
N ALA A 416 9.56 15.46 9.53
CA ALA A 416 9.70 15.88 8.13
C ALA A 416 8.86 17.13 7.83
N SER A 417 7.63 17.19 8.35
CA SER A 417 6.72 18.33 8.20
C SER A 417 7.29 19.59 8.87
N VAL A 418 7.84 19.46 10.08
CA VAL A 418 8.48 20.57 10.79
C VAL A 418 9.71 21.08 10.04
N ILE A 419 10.57 20.18 9.56
CA ILE A 419 11.74 20.56 8.76
C ILE A 419 11.32 21.24 7.47
N ALA A 420 10.32 20.70 6.77
CA ALA A 420 9.82 21.29 5.55
C ALA A 420 9.27 22.72 5.79
N ALA A 421 8.61 22.98 6.92
CA ALA A 421 8.17 24.33 7.32
C ALA A 421 9.36 25.29 7.49
N VAL A 422 10.42 24.84 8.17
CA VAL A 422 11.62 25.65 8.41
C VAL A 422 12.40 25.91 7.11
N VAL A 423 12.55 24.89 6.28
CA VAL A 423 13.24 24.98 4.99
C VAL A 423 12.48 25.90 4.04
N GLU A 424 11.16 25.80 3.99
CA GLU A 424 10.33 26.69 3.14
C GLU A 424 10.38 28.14 3.61
N LYS A 425 10.35 28.38 4.93
CA LYS A 425 10.55 29.73 5.47
C LYS A 425 11.90 30.31 5.04
N LYS A 426 12.99 29.54 5.18
CA LYS A 426 14.32 29.95 4.72
C LYS A 426 14.37 30.19 3.21
N ARG A 427 13.71 29.36 2.41
CA ARG A 427 13.64 29.51 0.96
C ARG A 427 12.97 30.83 0.57
N LYS A 428 11.90 31.23 1.27
CA LYS A 428 11.18 32.48 1.02
C LYS A 428 11.97 33.73 1.43
N GLU A 429 12.82 33.61 2.45
CA GLU A 429 13.71 34.69 2.90
C GLU A 429 15.01 34.79 2.08
N ALA A 430 15.31 33.78 1.25
CA ALA A 430 16.55 33.73 0.48
C ALA A 430 16.52 34.69 -0.73
N VAL A 431 17.58 35.49 -0.86
CA VAL A 431 17.76 36.44 -1.98
C VAL A 431 18.17 35.71 -3.28
N VAL A 432 18.80 34.54 -3.16
CA VAL A 432 19.25 33.69 -4.29
C VAL A 432 18.54 32.35 -4.21
N GLN A 433 18.28 31.73 -5.36
CA GLN A 433 17.71 30.39 -5.43
C GLN A 433 18.50 29.39 -4.58
N MET A 434 17.82 28.81 -3.61
CA MET A 434 18.39 27.82 -2.70
C MET A 434 18.77 26.55 -3.46
N SER A 435 19.84 25.90 -3.02
CA SER A 435 20.22 24.59 -3.57
C SER A 435 19.19 23.52 -3.21
N LEU A 436 18.91 22.62 -4.16
CA LEU A 436 18.04 21.46 -3.98
C LEU A 436 18.40 20.59 -2.75
N PHE A 437 19.69 20.52 -2.38
CA PHE A 437 20.16 19.71 -1.25
C PHE A 437 19.58 20.14 0.12
N TRP A 438 19.02 21.34 0.23
CA TRP A 438 18.31 21.75 1.43
C TRP A 438 17.02 20.95 1.69
N LEU A 439 16.47 20.28 0.68
CA LEU A 439 15.33 19.37 0.81
C LEU A 439 15.75 17.95 1.25
N THR A 440 17.05 17.62 1.23
CA THR A 440 17.54 16.28 1.59
C THR A 440 17.11 15.83 3.00
N PRO A 441 17.12 16.68 4.05
CA PRO A 441 16.69 16.25 5.38
C PRO A 441 15.23 15.79 5.45
N GLN A 442 14.31 16.47 4.75
CA GLN A 442 12.90 16.03 4.74
C GLN A 442 12.70 14.78 3.88
N PHE A 443 13.42 14.64 2.75
CA PHE A 443 13.39 13.40 1.96
C PHE A 443 13.96 12.19 2.71
N PHE A 444 15.01 12.39 3.50
CA PHE A 444 15.55 11.36 4.37
C PHE A 444 14.48 10.85 5.34
N LEU A 445 13.75 11.75 6.00
CA LEU A 445 12.71 11.37 6.95
C LEU A 445 11.48 10.74 6.29
N LEU A 446 11.11 11.17 5.08
CA LEU A 446 10.11 10.47 4.26
C LEU A 446 10.56 9.04 3.95
N GLY A 447 11.82 8.85 3.56
CA GLY A 447 12.38 7.52 3.34
C GLY A 447 12.44 6.66 4.61
N VAL A 448 12.72 7.23 5.79
CA VAL A 448 12.63 6.51 7.08
C VAL A 448 11.19 6.06 7.31
N SER A 449 10.23 6.94 7.05
CA SER A 449 8.80 6.65 7.12
C SER A 449 8.40 5.50 6.19
N ASP A 450 8.90 5.45 4.95
CA ASP A 450 8.59 4.36 4.02
C ASP A 450 9.17 3.01 4.49
N VAL A 451 10.38 2.98 5.04
CA VAL A 451 10.99 1.74 5.58
C VAL A 451 10.25 1.23 6.82
N THR A 452 9.56 2.12 7.54
CA THR A 452 8.96 1.84 8.84
C THR A 452 7.44 1.77 8.79
N SER A 453 6.73 2.88 8.55
CA SER A 453 5.26 2.92 8.45
C SER A 453 4.72 2.20 7.23
N PHE A 454 5.23 2.44 6.02
CA PHE A 454 4.69 1.80 4.82
C PHE A 454 4.87 0.27 4.89
N THR A 455 6.09 -0.22 5.14
CA THR A 455 6.32 -1.66 5.29
C THR A 455 5.60 -2.22 6.52
N GLY A 456 5.57 -1.48 7.64
CA GLY A 456 4.93 -1.89 8.88
C GLY A 456 3.42 -2.06 8.75
N LEU A 457 2.73 -1.15 8.05
CA LEU A 457 1.29 -1.25 7.79
C LEU A 457 0.98 -2.43 6.86
N LEU A 458 1.74 -2.60 5.78
CA LEU A 458 1.58 -3.72 4.86
C LEU A 458 1.76 -5.07 5.57
N GLU A 459 2.82 -5.19 6.39
CA GLU A 459 3.07 -6.38 7.20
C GLU A 459 1.97 -6.59 8.25
N PHE A 460 1.54 -5.54 8.94
CA PHE A 460 0.50 -5.60 9.97
C PHE A 460 -0.82 -6.14 9.39
N PHE A 461 -1.35 -5.51 8.35
CA PHE A 461 -2.62 -5.93 7.76
C PHE A 461 -2.52 -7.35 7.18
N ASN A 462 -1.41 -7.73 6.55
CA ASN A 462 -1.29 -9.07 5.98
C ASN A 462 -1.06 -10.17 7.05
N SER A 463 -0.37 -9.83 8.15
CA SER A 463 -0.06 -10.79 9.22
C SER A 463 -1.26 -11.06 10.13
N GLU A 464 -2.01 -10.02 10.48
CA GLU A 464 -3.17 -10.13 11.37
C GLU A 464 -4.44 -10.58 10.64
N ALA A 465 -4.51 -10.41 9.31
CA ALA A 465 -5.71 -10.81 8.57
C ALA A 465 -5.95 -12.33 8.62
N PRO A 466 -7.23 -12.76 8.77
CA PRO A 466 -7.62 -14.14 8.57
C PRO A 466 -7.14 -14.69 7.23
N ARG A 467 -6.86 -16.00 7.16
CA ARG A 467 -6.30 -16.61 5.95
C ARG A 467 -7.15 -16.32 4.73
N GLY A 468 -8.47 -16.47 4.83
CA GLY A 468 -9.40 -16.22 3.72
C GLY A 468 -9.58 -14.75 3.33
N MET A 469 -8.82 -13.81 3.91
CA MET A 469 -9.03 -12.37 3.76
C MET A 469 -7.73 -11.57 3.50
N LYS A 470 -6.61 -12.24 3.19
CA LYS A 470 -5.32 -11.54 3.03
C LYS A 470 -5.27 -10.59 1.83
N SER A 471 -5.96 -10.90 0.73
CA SER A 471 -6.02 -9.97 -0.40
C SER A 471 -6.81 -8.73 -0.02
N ILE A 472 -7.93 -8.88 0.70
CA ILE A 472 -8.70 -7.75 1.23
C ILE A 472 -7.83 -6.91 2.16
N ALA A 473 -7.06 -7.53 3.05
CA ALA A 473 -6.17 -6.79 3.96
C ALA A 473 -5.06 -6.01 3.22
N THR A 474 -4.49 -6.62 2.17
CA THR A 474 -3.54 -5.94 1.29
C THR A 474 -4.19 -4.79 0.53
N ALA A 475 -5.41 -4.97 0.04
CA ALA A 475 -6.15 -3.90 -0.62
C ALA A 475 -6.59 -2.78 0.35
N LEU A 476 -6.87 -3.10 1.62
CA LEU A 476 -7.10 -2.09 2.66
C LEU A 476 -5.85 -1.22 2.84
N PHE A 477 -4.65 -1.80 2.90
CA PHE A 477 -3.41 -1.00 2.94
C PHE A 477 -3.30 -0.01 1.76
N TRP A 478 -3.55 -0.45 0.53
CA TRP A 478 -3.52 0.46 -0.62
C TRP A 478 -4.64 1.51 -0.60
N CYS A 479 -5.83 1.09 -0.14
CA CYS A 479 -6.97 1.99 0.09
C CYS A 479 -6.64 3.06 1.14
N GLU A 480 -5.88 2.72 2.19
CA GLU A 480 -5.41 3.67 3.20
C GLU A 480 -4.63 4.81 2.57
N ILE A 481 -3.66 4.48 1.69
CA ILE A 481 -2.84 5.46 0.98
C ILE A 481 -3.71 6.34 0.06
N GLY A 482 -4.65 5.72 -0.67
CA GLY A 482 -5.58 6.44 -1.54
C GLY A 482 -6.53 7.37 -0.78
N LEU A 483 -7.06 6.94 0.37
CA LEU A 483 -7.92 7.78 1.21
C LEU A 483 -7.11 8.90 1.88
N ALA A 484 -5.87 8.64 2.30
CA ALA A 484 -4.98 9.66 2.84
C ALA A 484 -4.67 10.75 1.80
N SER A 485 -4.58 10.42 0.51
CA SER A 485 -4.40 11.43 -0.55
C SER A 485 -5.66 12.26 -0.79
N LEU A 486 -6.85 11.66 -0.75
CA LEU A 486 -8.11 12.41 -0.79
C LEU A 486 -8.26 13.33 0.42
N MET A 487 -7.91 12.86 1.61
CA MET A 487 -7.88 13.67 2.83
C MET A 487 -6.85 14.80 2.75
N ALA A 488 -5.70 14.58 2.11
CA ALA A 488 -4.71 15.62 1.85
C ALA A 488 -5.28 16.74 0.97
N THR A 489 -5.97 16.40 -0.13
CA THR A 489 -6.66 17.37 -0.99
C THR A 489 -7.75 18.11 -0.22
N PHE A 490 -8.55 17.39 0.56
CA PHE A 490 -9.56 18.01 1.43
C PHE A 490 -8.94 18.99 2.43
N LEU A 491 -7.80 18.65 3.03
CA LEU A 491 -7.10 19.55 3.97
C LEU A 491 -6.60 20.82 3.27
N VAL A 492 -6.04 20.70 2.05
CA VAL A 492 -5.64 21.85 1.23
C VAL A 492 -6.86 22.76 0.96
N ASP A 493 -8.00 22.19 0.58
CA ASP A 493 -9.22 22.95 0.32
C ASP A 493 -9.76 23.66 1.57
N VAL A 494 -9.78 22.96 2.71
CA VAL A 494 -10.21 23.55 4.00
C VAL A 494 -9.31 24.71 4.37
N VAL A 495 -7.99 24.53 4.32
CA VAL A 495 -7.04 25.62 4.63
C VAL A 495 -7.25 26.79 3.68
N ASN A 496 -7.40 26.55 2.38
CA ASN A 496 -7.67 27.61 1.42
C ASN A 496 -8.96 28.37 1.71
N ARG A 497 -10.04 27.68 2.09
CA ARG A 497 -11.31 28.32 2.46
C ARG A 497 -11.21 29.14 3.73
N VAL A 498 -10.56 28.61 4.77
CA VAL A 498 -10.41 29.26 6.07
C VAL A 498 -9.49 30.49 6.01
N THR A 499 -8.45 30.42 5.17
CA THR A 499 -7.41 31.45 5.10
C THR A 499 -7.70 32.54 4.08
N ARG A 500 -8.77 32.39 3.28
CA ARG A 500 -9.20 33.39 2.31
C ARG A 500 -9.69 34.66 3.01
N HIS A 501 -9.08 35.80 2.69
CA HIS A 501 -9.45 37.10 3.24
C HIS A 501 -9.80 38.08 2.11
N GLY A 502 -11.10 38.40 1.98
CA GLY A 502 -11.60 39.34 0.98
C GLY A 502 -11.30 38.92 -0.46
N HIS A 503 -10.58 39.77 -1.20
CA HIS A 503 -10.14 39.52 -2.58
C HIS A 503 -8.79 38.78 -2.67
N GLN A 504 -8.08 38.55 -1.55
CA GLN A 504 -6.87 37.73 -1.52
C GLN A 504 -7.26 36.25 -1.46
N GLY A 505 -6.64 35.43 -2.33
CA GLY A 505 -6.84 33.98 -2.37
C GLY A 505 -6.41 33.28 -1.08
N GLY A 506 -6.78 32.00 -0.92
CA GLY A 506 -6.31 31.17 0.19
C GLY A 506 -4.79 30.95 0.17
N TRP A 507 -4.22 30.48 1.29
CA TRP A 507 -2.77 30.30 1.47
C TRP A 507 -2.04 29.53 0.36
N LEU A 508 -2.72 28.59 -0.31
CA LEU A 508 -2.14 27.76 -1.37
C LEU A 508 -2.73 28.06 -2.76
N GLN A 509 -3.52 29.13 -2.90
CA GLN A 509 -4.12 29.56 -4.19
C GLN A 509 -3.26 30.59 -4.93
N GLY A 510 -2.02 30.83 -4.49
CA GLY A 510 -1.09 31.71 -5.17
C GLY A 510 -0.75 31.22 -6.58
N THR A 511 -0.57 32.16 -7.52
CA THR A 511 -0.14 31.87 -8.90
C THR A 511 1.26 31.25 -8.99
N SER A 512 2.05 31.36 -7.93
CA SER A 512 3.33 30.66 -7.75
C SER A 512 3.50 30.27 -6.28
N LEU A 513 4.31 29.25 -6.01
CA LEU A 513 4.65 28.83 -4.63
C LEU A 513 5.28 29.96 -3.80
N ASN A 514 5.94 30.94 -4.43
CA ASN A 514 6.50 32.12 -3.75
C ASN A 514 5.41 33.00 -3.14
N ASN A 515 4.25 33.07 -3.78
CA ASN A 515 3.10 33.86 -3.34
C ASN A 515 2.20 33.07 -2.38
N SER A 516 2.51 31.79 -2.14
CA SER A 516 1.77 30.90 -1.26
C SER A 516 2.42 30.86 0.13
N HIS A 517 1.62 30.61 1.17
CA HIS A 517 2.07 30.45 2.56
C HIS A 517 2.29 28.97 2.90
N LEU A 518 3.13 28.30 2.10
CA LEU A 518 3.42 26.88 2.25
C LEU A 518 4.17 26.56 3.56
N ASP A 519 4.96 27.50 4.05
CA ASP A 519 5.62 27.44 5.36
C ASP A 519 4.60 27.32 6.51
N LEU A 520 3.54 28.13 6.48
CA LEU A 520 2.45 28.07 7.46
C LEU A 520 1.60 26.81 7.29
N PHE A 521 1.38 26.39 6.04
CA PHE A 521 0.64 25.15 5.77
C PHE A 521 1.36 23.92 6.31
N TYR A 522 2.68 23.83 6.20
CA TYR A 522 3.43 22.72 6.80
C TYR A 522 3.35 22.65 8.32
N TRP A 523 3.20 23.79 9.02
CA TRP A 523 2.88 23.78 10.44
C TRP A 523 1.51 23.17 10.72
N VAL A 524 0.49 23.49 9.90
CA VAL A 524 -0.83 22.84 9.99
C VAL A 524 -0.70 21.33 9.77
N VAL A 525 0.08 20.91 8.77
CA VAL A 525 0.34 19.50 8.48
C VAL A 525 1.02 18.81 9.66
N ALA A 526 2.03 19.42 10.28
CA ALA A 526 2.68 18.88 11.46
C ALA A 526 1.70 18.70 12.65
N VAL A 527 0.79 19.65 12.86
CA VAL A 527 -0.26 19.54 13.90
C VAL A 527 -1.25 18.42 13.58
N VAL A 528 -1.75 18.34 12.35
CA VAL A 528 -2.66 17.25 11.92
C VAL A 528 -1.97 15.89 12.05
N GLY A 529 -0.71 15.78 11.64
CA GLY A 529 0.11 14.59 11.81
C GLY A 529 0.29 14.20 13.28
N LEU A 530 0.54 15.17 14.16
CA LEU A 530 0.65 14.94 15.59
C LEU A 530 -0.67 14.42 16.19
N LEU A 531 -1.81 15.02 15.82
CA LEU A 531 -3.13 14.55 16.27
C LEU A 531 -3.42 13.14 15.75
N GLY A 532 -3.11 12.86 14.49
CA GLY A 532 -3.21 11.53 13.89
C GLY A 532 -2.35 10.50 14.62
N PHE A 533 -1.10 10.86 14.93
CA PHE A 533 -0.16 10.00 15.66
C PHE A 533 -0.62 9.70 17.09
N LEU A 534 -1.13 10.69 17.82
CA LEU A 534 -1.69 10.49 19.17
C LEU A 534 -2.92 9.58 19.15
N ASN A 535 -3.80 9.75 18.15
CA ASN A 535 -4.95 8.87 17.94
C ASN A 535 -4.49 7.43 17.63
N TYR A 536 -3.51 7.27 16.76
CA TYR A 536 -2.91 5.98 16.45
C TYR A 536 -2.32 5.30 17.70
N LEU A 537 -1.56 6.02 18.53
CA LEU A 537 -0.98 5.47 19.75
C LEU A 537 -2.04 4.98 20.74
N TYR A 538 -3.17 5.69 20.84
CA TYR A 538 -4.30 5.26 21.67
C TYR A 538 -4.85 3.90 21.23
N TRP A 539 -5.09 3.71 19.94
CA TRP A 539 -5.59 2.43 19.41
C TRP A 539 -4.52 1.33 19.42
N ALA A 540 -3.28 1.65 19.07
CA ALA A 540 -2.16 0.72 19.08
C ALA A 540 -1.91 0.15 20.49
N LYS A 541 -2.06 0.97 21.54
CA LYS A 541 -1.94 0.52 22.94
C LYS A 541 -3.07 -0.45 23.34
N LYS A 542 -4.26 -0.28 22.78
CA LYS A 542 -5.45 -1.10 23.08
C LYS A 542 -5.50 -2.37 22.23
N TYR A 543 -4.77 -2.41 21.12
CA TYR A 543 -4.75 -3.56 20.22
C TYR A 543 -4.01 -4.74 20.85
N VAL A 544 -4.63 -5.93 20.75
CA VAL A 544 -4.05 -7.19 21.20
C VAL A 544 -3.72 -8.00 19.96
N TYR A 545 -2.45 -8.37 19.82
CA TYR A 545 -1.96 -9.20 18.73
C TYR A 545 -2.58 -10.59 18.76
N GLN A 546 -2.97 -11.10 17.61
CA GLN A 546 -3.50 -12.45 17.48
C GLN A 546 -2.42 -13.52 17.73
N HIS A 547 -1.21 -13.30 17.20
CA HIS A 547 -0.08 -14.21 17.42
C HIS A 547 0.95 -13.50 18.29
N ASN A 548 1.41 -14.16 19.36
CA ASN A 548 2.43 -13.58 20.23
C ASN A 548 3.70 -13.32 19.39
N PRO A 549 4.11 -12.04 19.20
CA PRO A 549 5.23 -11.72 18.34
C PRO A 549 6.59 -12.04 19.00
N ARG A 550 6.59 -12.50 20.26
CA ARG A 550 7.80 -12.93 20.98
C ARG A 550 8.23 -14.33 20.53
N MET A 551 9.55 -14.57 20.52
CA MET A 551 10.06 -15.92 20.32
C MET A 551 9.54 -16.83 21.45
N ALA A 552 9.03 -18.01 21.10
CA ALA A 552 8.83 -19.07 22.09
C ALA A 552 10.19 -19.36 22.72
N GLU A 553 10.27 -19.33 24.06
CA GLU A 553 11.45 -19.83 24.76
C GLU A 553 11.67 -21.26 24.30
N GLN A 554 12.86 -21.56 23.76
CA GLN A 554 13.28 -22.95 23.63
C GLN A 554 13.31 -23.48 25.06
N SER A 555 12.38 -24.39 25.38
CA SER A 555 12.53 -25.23 26.56
C SER A 555 13.90 -25.89 26.44
N VAL A 556 14.83 -25.43 27.27
CA VAL A 556 16.11 -26.09 27.46
C VAL A 556 15.73 -27.43 28.11
N ASP A 557 15.58 -28.46 27.30
CA ASP A 557 15.60 -29.84 27.79
C ASP A 557 17.00 -30.02 28.41
N HIS A 558 17.04 -29.90 29.74
CA HIS A 558 18.14 -30.38 30.54
C HIS A 558 18.04 -31.91 30.60
N ASP A 559 18.27 -32.56 29.46
CA ASP A 559 18.63 -33.97 29.44
C ASP A 559 20.16 -34.06 29.52
N LEU A 560 20.67 -34.03 30.76
CA LEU A 560 21.98 -34.55 31.10
C LEU A 560 21.82 -36.02 31.52
N PRO A 561 22.59 -36.98 30.96
CA PRO A 561 22.86 -38.23 31.66
C PRO A 561 23.77 -38.01 32.87
#